data_AF-A0A3C0GNH9-F1
#
_entry.id   AF-A0A3C0GNH9-F1
#
_cell.length_a   1.000
_cell.length_b   1.000
_cell.length_c   1.000
_cell.angle_alpha   90.00
_cell.angle_beta   90.00
_cell.angle_gamma   90.00
#
_symmetry.space_group_name_H-M   'P 1'
#
loop_
_entity.id
_entity.type
_entity.pdbx_description
1 polymer ?
#
loop_
_entity_poly.entity_id
_entity_poly.type
_entity_poly.pdbx_seq_one_letter_code
_entity_poly.pdbx_strand_id
1 'polypeptide(L)'
;GVFGSHVTNVLRRLKRICAFYGVEPQFILCSATIGNPQAHAQALIEAPVTAITESGAPSGPKHVLLWNPPVVNADLGLRASARSQSNRIARIAIKSGLKTLIFAQSRLMVEVLTKYLKDIFDHDPRKPARIRAYRGGYLPTERRETERAMRAGQIDGIVSTSALELGVDIGSLDVVVLNGYPGSVAATWQRFGRAGRRQQPALGVMVASSQPLDQYVVRHPDFFADASPEHARIAPDQPLILFDHIRCAAFELPFLAGDPFGPIDPLVFLEALAETEVIHREGDRWEWIADSYPANAVSLRSVADGNFVVVDRSDGKQQIIAEVDYSAAALTLYEGAIHMVQSTPYQVERLDWDGRKAYVTRTHVDYYTDSIDFTKLKVLDRFDGCIAGHGDAHHGEVHVVRRVAGYKKIRYYTHENIGYGPVNLPDQELHTTAVWWQLPQGLLLTAFESKQEALDGFLGAAYALHIVATVAVMADARDLQKAVGNGDGAWFAVADQSGRGQLRGAEFDASAIELQQQFVPTVYLYDNFPGGVGLSEPLWLRQAELLQRARELVQRCDCKAGCPACVGPVLAGQEDDATTPRALAMKVLDLFDAQALPATRADHAYAEVVPQ
;
A
#
# COMPACT_ATOMS: atom_id res chain seq x y z
N GLY A 1 12.03 1.14 -0.25
CA GLY A 1 11.70 0.38 0.94
C GLY A 1 12.39 -0.96 0.96
N VAL A 2 11.80 -1.89 1.70
CA VAL A 2 12.36 -3.18 2.11
C VAL A 2 12.79 -4.04 0.93
N PHE A 3 11.96 -4.15 -0.12
CA PHE A 3 12.33 -4.90 -1.32
C PHE A 3 13.61 -4.36 -1.97
N GLY A 4 13.78 -3.04 -2.06
CA GLY A 4 14.99 -2.43 -2.60
C GLY A 4 16.23 -2.67 -1.73
N SER A 5 16.06 -2.72 -0.41
CA SER A 5 17.11 -3.12 0.54
C SER A 5 17.55 -4.57 0.31
N HIS A 6 16.61 -5.51 0.13
CA HIS A 6 16.96 -6.88 -0.24
C HIS A 6 17.68 -6.95 -1.59
N VAL A 7 17.20 -6.25 -2.62
CA VAL A 7 17.83 -6.24 -3.95
C VAL A 7 19.26 -5.67 -3.89
N THR A 8 19.51 -4.64 -3.10
CA THR A 8 20.87 -4.09 -2.90
C THR A 8 21.82 -5.15 -2.36
N ASN A 9 21.39 -5.93 -1.35
CA ASN A 9 22.22 -7.01 -0.82
C ASN A 9 22.37 -8.20 -1.79
N VAL A 10 21.38 -8.48 -2.63
CA VAL A 10 21.53 -9.43 -3.75
C VAL A 10 22.60 -8.92 -4.73
N LEU A 11 22.65 -7.62 -5.01
CA LEU A 11 23.69 -7.02 -5.86
C LEU A 11 25.07 -7.04 -5.19
N ARG A 12 25.17 -6.87 -3.87
CA ARG A 12 26.42 -7.08 -3.11
C ARG A 12 26.95 -8.51 -3.27
N ARG A 13 26.07 -9.51 -3.12
CA ARG A 13 26.39 -10.93 -3.36
C ARG A 13 26.84 -11.19 -4.79
N LEU A 14 26.11 -10.67 -5.77
CA LEU A 14 26.48 -10.78 -7.18
C LEU A 14 27.87 -10.20 -7.44
N LYS A 15 28.17 -9.00 -6.92
CA LYS A 15 29.49 -8.38 -7.05
C LYS A 15 30.60 -9.22 -6.42
N ARG A 16 30.38 -9.77 -5.22
CA ARG A 16 31.32 -10.67 -4.54
C ARG A 16 31.63 -11.90 -5.42
N ILE A 17 30.60 -12.52 -5.99
CA ILE A 17 30.76 -13.66 -6.90
C ILE A 17 31.51 -13.25 -8.16
N CYS A 18 31.13 -12.15 -8.81
CA CYS A 18 31.83 -11.66 -10.00
C CYS A 18 33.31 -11.38 -9.72
N ALA A 19 33.63 -10.72 -8.60
CA ALA A 19 34.99 -10.43 -8.17
C ALA A 19 35.81 -11.71 -7.94
N PHE A 20 35.22 -12.76 -7.35
CA PHE A 20 35.86 -14.06 -7.19
C PHE A 20 36.26 -14.69 -8.54
N TYR A 21 35.43 -14.50 -9.57
CA TYR A 21 35.74 -14.93 -10.94
C TYR A 21 36.59 -13.92 -11.74
N GLY A 22 37.09 -12.85 -11.11
CA GLY A 22 37.91 -11.82 -11.77
C GLY A 22 37.13 -10.93 -12.75
N VAL A 23 35.83 -10.78 -12.56
CA VAL A 23 34.94 -9.98 -13.43
C VAL A 23 34.39 -8.79 -12.66
N GLU A 24 34.48 -7.59 -13.25
CA GLU A 24 33.79 -6.39 -12.78
C GLU A 24 32.68 -6.01 -13.78
N PRO A 25 31.40 -6.22 -13.43
CA PRO A 25 30.31 -5.96 -14.36
C PRO A 25 30.01 -4.46 -14.50
N GLN A 26 29.68 -4.05 -15.73
CA GLN A 26 29.09 -2.73 -15.99
C GLN A 26 27.58 -2.76 -15.74
N PHE A 27 27.08 -1.84 -14.91
CA PHE A 27 25.65 -1.70 -14.64
C PHE A 27 25.02 -0.67 -15.59
N ILE A 28 23.98 -1.08 -16.30
CA ILE A 28 23.10 -0.20 -17.08
C ILE A 28 21.71 -0.29 -16.44
N LEU A 29 21.21 0.84 -15.94
CA LEU A 29 19.99 0.92 -15.14
C LEU A 29 18.95 1.78 -15.86
N CYS A 30 17.70 1.31 -15.87
CA CYS A 30 16.56 2.05 -16.37
C CYS A 30 15.59 2.30 -15.22
N SER A 31 15.29 3.57 -14.92
CA SER A 31 14.32 3.96 -13.90
C SER A 31 13.14 4.68 -14.53
N ALA A 32 11.99 4.58 -13.89
CA ALA A 32 10.89 5.50 -14.15
C ALA A 32 11.18 6.88 -13.54
N THR A 33 10.34 7.87 -13.84
CA THR A 33 10.45 9.22 -13.28
C THR A 33 10.24 9.18 -11.77
N ILE A 34 11.32 9.38 -11.02
CA ILE A 34 11.39 9.52 -9.56
C ILE A 34 12.22 10.77 -9.23
N GLY A 35 12.10 11.32 -8.02
CA GLY A 35 12.77 12.57 -7.66
C GLY A 35 14.29 12.45 -7.47
N ASN A 36 14.81 11.23 -7.25
CA ASN A 36 16.22 10.98 -6.94
C ASN A 36 16.84 9.80 -7.74
N PRO A 37 16.74 9.76 -9.08
CA PRO A 37 17.11 8.59 -9.87
C PRO A 37 18.59 8.23 -9.77
N GLN A 38 19.48 9.24 -9.80
CA GLN A 38 20.92 9.04 -9.68
C GLN A 38 21.28 8.50 -8.29
N ALA A 39 20.84 9.19 -7.23
CA ALA A 39 21.14 8.79 -5.85
C ALA A 39 20.58 7.40 -5.53
N HIS A 40 19.36 7.08 -5.99
CA HIS A 40 18.78 5.75 -5.81
C HIS A 40 19.58 4.67 -6.54
N ALA A 41 19.96 4.91 -7.80
CA ALA A 41 20.79 3.99 -8.56
C ALA A 41 22.16 3.77 -7.89
N GLN A 42 22.83 4.84 -7.46
CA GLN A 42 24.10 4.77 -6.74
C GLN A 42 23.97 4.01 -5.42
N ALA A 43 22.87 4.18 -4.68
CA ALA A 43 22.64 3.43 -3.45
C ALA A 43 22.37 1.94 -3.72
N LEU A 44 21.62 1.60 -4.79
CA LEU A 44 21.33 0.22 -5.18
C LEU A 44 22.59 -0.56 -5.58
N ILE A 45 23.49 0.08 -6.34
CA ILE A 45 24.69 -0.58 -6.85
C ILE A 45 25.94 -0.21 -6.07
N GLU A 46 25.90 0.72 -5.12
CA GLU A 46 27.06 1.19 -4.33
C GLU A 46 28.27 1.56 -5.18
N ALA A 47 28.02 2.27 -6.28
CA ALA A 47 29.03 2.73 -7.22
C ALA A 47 28.58 4.04 -7.90
N PRO A 48 29.51 4.85 -8.43
CA PRO A 48 29.17 6.05 -9.18
C PRO A 48 28.27 5.75 -10.38
N VAL A 49 27.24 6.58 -10.59
CA VAL A 49 26.32 6.48 -11.72
C VAL A 49 26.23 7.84 -12.40
N THR A 50 26.31 7.83 -13.73
CA THR A 50 25.99 9.00 -14.55
C THR A 50 24.54 8.91 -14.99
N ALA A 51 23.71 9.84 -14.54
CA ALA A 51 22.29 9.87 -14.89
C ALA A 51 22.07 10.55 -16.24
N ILE A 52 21.28 9.91 -17.11
CA ILE A 52 20.80 10.48 -18.37
C ILE A 52 19.31 10.78 -18.17
N THR A 53 18.98 12.03 -17.88
CA THR A 53 17.62 12.47 -17.53
C THR A 53 16.91 13.21 -18.66
N GLU A 54 17.67 13.74 -19.62
CA GLU A 54 17.11 14.43 -20.78
C GLU A 54 16.65 13.41 -21.84
N SER A 55 15.40 13.53 -22.25
CA SER A 55 14.84 12.71 -23.32
C SER A 55 14.88 13.46 -24.65
N GLY A 56 15.63 12.92 -25.62
CA GLY A 56 15.60 13.38 -27.02
C GLY A 56 14.45 12.76 -27.83
N ALA A 57 13.53 12.02 -27.20
CA ALA A 57 12.45 11.35 -27.92
C ALA A 57 11.37 12.35 -28.39
N PRO A 58 10.82 12.18 -29.59
CA PRO A 58 9.78 13.07 -30.10
C PRO A 58 8.49 12.94 -29.28
N SER A 59 8.03 14.05 -28.70
CA SER A 59 6.78 14.13 -27.95
C SER A 59 5.79 15.07 -28.63
N GLY A 60 4.51 14.70 -28.61
CA GLY A 60 3.41 15.59 -28.99
C GLY A 60 2.89 16.37 -27.78
N PRO A 61 2.00 17.35 -28.00
CA PRO A 61 1.37 18.08 -26.90
C PRO A 61 0.54 17.13 -26.02
N LYS A 62 0.65 17.27 -24.70
CA LYS A 62 -0.11 16.48 -23.72
C LYS A 62 -1.09 17.39 -22.99
N HIS A 63 -2.36 17.02 -23.02
CA HIS A 63 -3.41 17.68 -22.25
C HIS A 63 -3.74 16.82 -21.03
N VAL A 64 -3.72 17.42 -19.85
CA VAL A 64 -4.12 16.76 -18.60
C VAL A 64 -5.38 17.43 -18.07
N LEU A 65 -6.43 16.64 -17.82
CA LEU A 65 -7.69 17.11 -17.27
C LEU A 65 -7.94 16.46 -15.91
N LEU A 66 -8.15 17.29 -14.89
CA LEU A 66 -8.63 16.85 -13.58
C LEU A 66 -10.16 16.99 -13.59
N TRP A 67 -10.87 15.86 -13.63
CA TRP A 67 -12.32 15.80 -13.74
C TRP A 67 -12.94 15.51 -12.38
N ASN A 68 -13.61 16.51 -11.79
CA ASN A 68 -14.46 16.29 -10.62
C ASN A 68 -15.88 15.90 -11.06
N PRO A 69 -16.37 14.69 -10.75
CA PRO A 69 -17.74 14.30 -11.08
C PRO A 69 -18.78 15.29 -10.54
N PRO A 70 -19.86 15.59 -11.29
CA PRO A 70 -20.85 16.58 -10.87
C PRO A 70 -21.54 16.19 -9.57
N VAL A 71 -21.99 17.20 -8.81
CA VAL A 71 -22.82 17.00 -7.62
C VAL A 71 -24.21 16.53 -8.07
N VAL A 72 -24.70 15.42 -7.50
CA VAL A 72 -26.02 14.84 -7.78
C VAL A 72 -27.02 15.25 -6.70
N ASN A 73 -26.57 15.33 -5.45
CA ASN A 73 -27.36 15.84 -4.33
C ASN A 73 -26.48 16.74 -3.46
N ALA A 74 -26.76 18.04 -3.46
CA ALA A 74 -25.97 19.04 -2.74
C ALA A 74 -26.15 18.93 -1.21
N ASP A 75 -27.37 18.67 -0.75
CA ASP A 75 -27.70 18.59 0.68
C ASP A 75 -26.97 17.44 1.37
N LEU A 76 -26.81 16.32 0.66
CA LEU A 76 -26.07 15.15 1.13
C LEU A 76 -24.58 15.16 0.72
N GLY A 77 -24.13 16.19 0.00
CA GLY A 77 -22.76 16.26 -0.53
C GLY A 77 -22.41 15.15 -1.53
N LEU A 78 -23.40 14.48 -2.12
CA LEU A 78 -23.19 13.32 -2.99
C LEU A 78 -22.85 13.75 -4.42
N ARG A 79 -21.73 13.23 -4.93
CA ARG A 79 -21.30 13.39 -6.32
C ARG A 79 -21.58 12.14 -7.15
N ALA A 80 -21.67 12.32 -8.46
CA ALA A 80 -21.71 11.21 -9.40
C ALA A 80 -20.47 10.32 -9.22
N SER A 81 -20.62 9.01 -9.40
CA SER A 81 -19.50 8.10 -9.17
C SER A 81 -18.38 8.32 -10.21
N ALA A 82 -17.12 8.27 -9.77
CA ALA A 82 -15.95 8.33 -10.66
C ALA A 82 -16.03 7.27 -11.78
N ARG A 83 -16.59 6.11 -11.45
CA ARG A 83 -16.81 4.96 -12.36
C ARG A 83 -17.73 5.34 -13.51
N SER A 84 -18.87 5.96 -13.21
CA SER A 84 -19.82 6.42 -14.24
C SER A 84 -19.18 7.43 -15.19
N GLN A 85 -18.41 8.38 -14.64
CA GLN A 85 -17.75 9.42 -15.43
C GLN A 85 -16.57 8.87 -16.24
N SER A 86 -15.76 7.98 -15.66
CA SER A 86 -14.67 7.31 -16.37
C SER A 86 -15.20 6.51 -17.57
N ASN A 87 -16.28 5.74 -17.37
CA ASN A 87 -16.94 5.01 -18.44
C ASN A 87 -17.52 5.95 -19.51
N ARG A 88 -18.15 7.07 -19.10
CA ARG A 88 -18.67 8.08 -20.03
C ARG A 88 -17.57 8.69 -20.91
N ILE A 89 -16.45 9.08 -20.30
CA ILE A 89 -15.31 9.71 -20.99
C ILE A 89 -14.66 8.71 -21.95
N ALA A 90 -14.37 7.50 -21.48
CA ALA A 90 -13.82 6.45 -22.33
C ALA A 90 -14.75 6.09 -23.50
N ARG A 91 -16.05 6.01 -23.26
CA ARG A 91 -17.04 5.79 -24.32
C ARG A 91 -17.01 6.87 -25.39
N ILE A 92 -16.87 8.14 -25.02
CA ILE A 92 -16.78 9.26 -25.97
C ILE A 92 -15.49 9.15 -26.79
N ALA A 93 -14.35 8.88 -26.13
CA ALA A 93 -13.06 8.71 -26.80
C ALA A 93 -13.08 7.56 -27.82
N ILE A 94 -13.53 6.37 -27.40
CA ILE A 94 -13.58 5.17 -28.26
C ILE A 94 -14.57 5.35 -29.42
N LYS A 95 -15.72 6.02 -29.20
CA LYS A 95 -16.65 6.35 -30.30
C LYS A 95 -16.06 7.33 -31.31
N SER A 96 -15.10 8.15 -30.87
CA SER A 96 -14.38 9.10 -31.73
C SER A 96 -13.17 8.47 -32.43
N GLY A 97 -12.97 7.15 -32.30
CA GLY A 97 -11.86 6.42 -32.91
C GLY A 97 -10.55 6.51 -32.14
N LEU A 98 -10.56 7.02 -30.89
CA LEU A 98 -9.36 7.18 -30.07
C LEU A 98 -9.08 5.93 -29.24
N LYS A 99 -7.85 5.41 -29.33
CA LYS A 99 -7.35 4.30 -28.54
C LYS A 99 -7.22 4.71 -27.08
N THR A 100 -8.00 4.04 -26.22
CA THR A 100 -8.20 4.47 -24.83
C THR A 100 -7.73 3.42 -23.83
N LEU A 101 -6.90 3.82 -22.86
CA LEU A 101 -6.52 3.00 -21.71
C LEU A 101 -7.15 3.58 -20.44
N ILE A 102 -7.76 2.73 -19.63
CA ILE A 102 -8.37 3.10 -18.35
C ILE A 102 -7.64 2.39 -17.23
N PHE A 103 -7.09 3.13 -16.28
CA PHE A 103 -6.55 2.57 -15.05
C PHE A 103 -7.60 2.59 -13.96
N ALA A 104 -7.79 1.46 -13.28
CA ALA A 104 -8.62 1.35 -12.09
C ALA A 104 -7.80 0.85 -10.89
N GLN A 105 -8.15 1.32 -9.69
CA GLN A 105 -7.40 1.02 -8.48
C GLN A 105 -7.54 -0.43 -8.00
N SER A 106 -8.65 -1.13 -8.33
CA SER A 106 -8.90 -2.50 -7.90
C SER A 106 -9.18 -3.45 -9.06
N ARG A 107 -8.84 -4.73 -8.88
CA ARG A 107 -9.13 -5.81 -9.86
C ARG A 107 -10.63 -5.91 -10.15
N LEU A 108 -11.46 -5.77 -9.11
CA LEU A 108 -12.92 -5.75 -9.24
C LEU A 108 -13.37 -4.63 -10.18
N MET A 109 -12.83 -3.42 -10.00
CA MET A 109 -13.25 -2.27 -10.80
C MET A 109 -12.80 -2.36 -12.26
N VAL A 110 -11.67 -3.02 -12.54
CA VAL A 110 -11.26 -3.35 -13.90
C VAL A 110 -12.33 -4.18 -14.61
N GLU A 111 -12.83 -5.22 -13.97
CA GLU A 111 -13.84 -6.11 -14.55
C GLU A 111 -15.19 -5.41 -14.72
N VAL A 112 -15.63 -4.63 -13.73
CA VAL A 112 -16.89 -3.86 -13.78
C VAL A 112 -16.88 -2.83 -14.90
N LEU A 113 -15.82 -2.02 -15.02
CA LEU A 113 -15.69 -1.04 -16.10
C LEU A 113 -15.58 -1.72 -17.47
N THR A 114 -14.87 -2.84 -17.55
CA THR A 114 -14.77 -3.63 -18.78
C THR A 114 -16.14 -4.14 -19.22
N LYS A 115 -16.95 -4.64 -18.29
CA LYS A 115 -18.33 -5.07 -18.57
C LYS A 115 -19.13 -3.95 -19.21
N TYR A 116 -19.10 -2.75 -18.63
CA TYR A 116 -19.89 -1.61 -19.13
C TYR A 116 -19.46 -1.16 -20.52
N LEU A 117 -18.19 -1.27 -20.86
CA LEU A 117 -17.69 -0.97 -22.20
C LEU A 117 -18.04 -2.08 -23.20
N LYS A 118 -17.90 -3.35 -22.81
CA LYS A 118 -18.26 -4.50 -23.67
C LYS A 118 -19.75 -4.54 -23.99
N ASP A 119 -20.62 -4.26 -23.02
CA ASP A 119 -22.07 -4.20 -23.25
C ASP A 119 -22.45 -3.12 -24.29
N ILE A 120 -21.56 -2.13 -24.56
CA ILE A 120 -21.75 -1.08 -25.56
C ILE A 120 -21.07 -1.40 -26.90
N PHE A 121 -19.81 -1.86 -26.87
CA PHE A 121 -18.96 -1.99 -28.06
C PHE A 121 -18.87 -3.42 -28.61
N ASP A 122 -19.08 -4.42 -27.75
CA ASP A 122 -18.86 -5.85 -28.03
C ASP A 122 -20.15 -6.67 -27.85
N HIS A 123 -21.33 -6.02 -27.91
CA HIS A 123 -22.62 -6.70 -27.77
C HIS A 123 -22.94 -7.65 -28.94
N ASP A 124 -22.30 -7.45 -30.10
CA ASP A 124 -22.53 -8.24 -31.31
C ASP A 124 -21.39 -9.27 -31.45
N PRO A 125 -21.63 -10.55 -31.15
CA PRO A 125 -20.60 -11.59 -31.16
C PRO A 125 -20.04 -11.89 -32.56
N ARG A 126 -20.66 -11.35 -33.62
CA ARG A 126 -20.17 -11.51 -35.01
C ARG A 126 -19.04 -10.55 -35.35
N LYS A 127 -18.86 -9.49 -34.54
CA LYS A 127 -17.81 -8.49 -34.73
C LYS A 127 -16.61 -8.80 -33.84
N PRO A 128 -15.39 -8.44 -34.26
CA PRO A 128 -14.21 -8.60 -33.42
C PRO A 128 -14.37 -7.75 -32.15
N ALA A 129 -13.99 -8.34 -31.02
CA ALA A 129 -14.03 -7.66 -29.73
C ALA A 129 -13.05 -6.48 -29.72
N ARG A 130 -13.56 -5.29 -29.36
CA ARG A 130 -12.83 -4.03 -29.34
C ARG A 130 -12.33 -3.69 -27.95
N ILE A 131 -12.88 -4.32 -26.90
CA ILE A 131 -12.59 -4.02 -25.50
C ILE A 131 -11.95 -5.21 -24.78
N ARG A 132 -10.87 -4.96 -24.04
CA ARG A 132 -10.20 -5.96 -23.20
C ARG A 132 -9.94 -5.44 -21.79
N ALA A 133 -9.88 -6.36 -20.82
CA ALA A 133 -9.33 -6.10 -19.50
C ALA A 133 -7.87 -6.57 -19.43
N TYR A 134 -7.09 -6.06 -18.47
CA TYR A 134 -5.73 -6.53 -18.18
C TYR A 134 -5.37 -6.41 -16.69
N ARG A 135 -5.06 -7.54 -16.04
CA ARG A 135 -4.62 -7.59 -14.64
C ARG A 135 -3.66 -8.74 -14.39
N GLY A 136 -2.85 -8.66 -13.34
CA GLY A 136 -1.81 -9.65 -13.02
C GLY A 136 -2.31 -11.08 -12.79
N GLY A 137 -3.56 -11.25 -12.32
CA GLY A 137 -4.16 -12.57 -12.07
C GLY A 137 -4.73 -13.29 -13.30
N TYR A 138 -4.55 -12.75 -14.50
CA TYR A 138 -4.86 -13.47 -15.75
C TYR A 138 -3.74 -14.42 -16.13
N LEU A 139 -4.12 -15.47 -16.86
CA LEU A 139 -3.16 -16.45 -17.34
C LEU A 139 -2.09 -15.79 -18.22
N PRO A 140 -0.83 -16.25 -18.18
CA PRO A 140 0.23 -15.70 -19.02
C PRO A 140 -0.11 -15.70 -20.52
N THR A 141 -0.83 -16.71 -21.00
CA THR A 141 -1.29 -16.83 -22.38
C THR A 141 -2.28 -15.72 -22.76
N GLU A 142 -3.28 -15.48 -21.92
CA GLU A 142 -4.29 -14.42 -22.12
C GLU A 142 -3.67 -13.01 -22.10
N ARG A 143 -2.71 -12.78 -21.20
CA ARG A 143 -1.98 -11.50 -21.13
C ARG A 143 -1.19 -11.25 -22.42
N ARG A 144 -0.45 -12.25 -22.90
CA ARG A 144 0.31 -12.17 -24.16
C ARG A 144 -0.57 -11.97 -25.38
N GLU A 145 -1.75 -12.62 -25.41
CA GLU A 145 -2.73 -12.40 -26.48
C GLU A 145 -3.25 -10.96 -26.48
N THR A 146 -3.62 -10.45 -25.30
CA THR A 146 -4.10 -9.07 -25.14
C THR A 146 -3.04 -8.05 -25.56
N GLU A 147 -1.79 -8.25 -25.14
CA GLU A 147 -0.65 -7.41 -25.52
C GLU A 147 -0.41 -7.43 -27.05
N ARG A 148 -0.49 -8.61 -27.68
CA ARG A 148 -0.34 -8.76 -29.12
C ARG A 148 -1.45 -8.05 -29.89
N ALA A 149 -2.70 -8.26 -29.49
CA ALA A 149 -3.87 -7.63 -30.12
C ALA A 149 -3.82 -6.10 -29.98
N MET A 150 -3.30 -5.61 -28.85
CA MET A 150 -3.10 -4.19 -28.61
C MET A 150 -2.01 -3.60 -29.52
N ARG A 151 -0.85 -4.26 -29.60
CA ARG A 151 0.24 -3.84 -30.51
C ARG A 151 -0.17 -3.86 -31.98
N ALA A 152 -1.04 -4.81 -32.35
CA ALA A 152 -1.62 -4.90 -33.69
C ALA A 152 -2.72 -3.85 -33.97
N GLY A 153 -3.10 -3.03 -32.99
CA GLY A 153 -4.12 -2.00 -33.15
C GLY A 153 -5.56 -2.54 -33.24
N GLN A 154 -5.80 -3.79 -32.84
CA GLN A 154 -7.10 -4.47 -32.95
C GLN A 154 -8.05 -4.12 -31.80
N ILE A 155 -7.52 -3.59 -30.69
CA ILE A 155 -8.26 -3.19 -29.51
C ILE A 155 -8.40 -1.67 -29.51
N ASP A 156 -9.59 -1.16 -29.20
CA ASP A 156 -9.86 0.28 -29.07
C ASP A 156 -9.87 0.76 -27.62
N GLY A 157 -10.25 -0.12 -26.69
CA GLY A 157 -10.35 0.19 -25.27
C GLY A 157 -9.73 -0.91 -24.40
N ILE A 158 -8.90 -0.53 -23.45
CA ILE A 158 -8.34 -1.45 -22.46
C ILE A 158 -8.53 -0.91 -21.05
N VAL A 159 -8.96 -1.77 -20.12
CA VAL A 159 -9.07 -1.43 -18.70
C VAL A 159 -8.06 -2.23 -17.90
N SER A 160 -7.26 -1.59 -17.05
CA SER A 160 -6.18 -2.26 -16.33
C SER A 160 -5.98 -1.76 -14.90
N THR A 161 -5.36 -2.60 -14.06
CA THR A 161 -4.74 -2.15 -12.81
C THR A 161 -3.38 -1.49 -13.11
N SER A 162 -2.53 -1.30 -12.10
CA SER A 162 -1.12 -0.91 -12.31
C SER A 162 -0.29 -1.92 -13.10
N ALA A 163 -0.86 -3.05 -13.55
CA ALA A 163 -0.12 -4.06 -14.32
C ALA A 163 0.39 -3.52 -15.67
N LEU A 164 -0.33 -2.59 -16.31
CA LEU A 164 0.13 -1.88 -17.52
C LEU A 164 0.89 -0.58 -17.22
N GLU A 165 1.15 -0.28 -15.95
CA GLU A 165 2.08 0.79 -15.55
C GLU A 165 3.54 0.38 -15.80
N LEU A 166 3.82 -0.93 -15.85
CA LEU A 166 5.14 -1.48 -16.17
C LEU A 166 5.43 -1.44 -17.68
N GLY A 167 6.72 -1.39 -18.06
CA GLY A 167 7.28 -1.11 -19.40
C GLY A 167 6.89 -2.05 -20.57
N VAL A 168 5.72 -2.68 -20.51
CA VAL A 168 5.14 -3.45 -21.61
C VAL A 168 4.91 -2.54 -22.81
N ASP A 169 5.39 -2.97 -23.98
CA ASP A 169 5.17 -2.26 -25.23
C ASP A 169 3.77 -2.56 -25.78
N ILE A 170 2.86 -1.66 -25.43
CA ILE A 170 1.43 -1.70 -25.75
C ILE A 170 1.04 -0.84 -26.96
N GLY A 171 2.01 -0.30 -27.72
CA GLY A 171 1.72 0.55 -28.89
C GLY A 171 1.39 2.00 -28.52
N SER A 172 0.78 2.73 -29.46
CA SER A 172 0.37 4.14 -29.28
C SER A 172 -1.05 4.23 -28.74
N LEU A 173 -1.21 4.95 -27.64
CA LEU A 173 -2.50 5.31 -27.05
C LEU A 173 -2.75 6.81 -27.23
N ASP A 174 -4.02 7.17 -27.41
CA ASP A 174 -4.47 8.54 -27.59
C ASP A 174 -4.98 9.13 -26.27
N VAL A 175 -5.70 8.32 -25.50
CA VAL A 175 -6.37 8.74 -24.25
C VAL A 175 -6.04 7.79 -23.11
N VAL A 176 -5.66 8.36 -21.96
CA VAL A 176 -5.54 7.62 -20.69
C VAL A 176 -6.54 8.19 -19.69
N VAL A 177 -7.38 7.34 -19.11
CA VAL A 177 -8.33 7.70 -18.05
C VAL A 177 -7.92 7.03 -16.75
N LEU A 178 -7.78 7.78 -15.67
CA LEU A 178 -7.54 7.27 -14.33
C LEU A 178 -8.84 7.31 -13.54
N ASN A 179 -9.33 6.16 -13.10
CA ASN A 179 -10.46 6.04 -12.20
C ASN A 179 -9.96 6.22 -10.75
N GLY A 180 -9.92 7.48 -10.30
CA GLY A 180 -9.33 7.89 -9.03
C GLY A 180 -7.84 8.19 -9.12
N TYR A 181 -7.30 8.85 -8.09
CA TYR A 181 -5.90 9.19 -8.01
C TYR A 181 -5.05 7.91 -7.77
N PRO A 182 -3.96 7.67 -8.51
CA PRO A 182 -3.09 6.51 -8.32
C PRO A 182 -2.44 6.36 -6.93
N GLY A 183 -2.46 7.42 -6.12
CA GLY A 183 -1.83 7.47 -4.80
C GLY A 183 -0.51 8.24 -4.78
N SER A 184 0.16 8.38 -5.92
CA SER A 184 1.40 9.15 -6.07
C SER A 184 1.45 9.96 -7.37
N VAL A 185 2.21 11.05 -7.34
CA VAL A 185 2.42 11.94 -8.48
C VAL A 185 3.20 11.20 -9.55
N ALA A 186 4.25 10.47 -9.16
CA ALA A 186 5.04 9.64 -10.06
C ALA A 186 4.18 8.61 -10.83
N ALA A 187 3.30 7.87 -10.14
CA ALA A 187 2.44 6.87 -10.79
C ALA A 187 1.44 7.52 -11.76
N THR A 188 0.94 8.71 -11.41
CA THR A 188 0.04 9.47 -12.28
C THR A 188 0.72 9.86 -13.59
N TRP A 189 1.92 10.44 -13.51
CA TRP A 189 2.69 10.82 -14.71
C TRP A 189 3.15 9.61 -15.52
N GLN A 190 3.53 8.51 -14.88
CA GLN A 190 3.89 7.27 -15.58
C GLN A 190 2.70 6.70 -16.36
N ARG A 191 1.50 6.72 -15.78
CA ARG A 191 0.27 6.28 -16.45
C ARG A 191 -0.12 7.20 -17.59
N PHE A 192 -0.07 8.52 -17.42
CA PHE A 192 -0.32 9.47 -18.52
C PHE A 192 0.73 9.38 -19.63
N GLY A 193 1.98 9.04 -19.28
CA GLY A 193 3.06 8.77 -20.22
C GLY A 193 2.81 7.58 -21.17
N ARG A 194 1.75 6.79 -20.92
CA ARG A 194 1.33 5.70 -21.83
C ARG A 194 0.68 6.21 -23.11
N ALA A 195 0.13 7.42 -23.12
CA ALA A 195 -0.38 8.06 -24.32
C ALA A 195 0.63 9.03 -24.96
N GLY A 196 0.47 9.27 -26.27
CA GLY A 196 1.22 10.30 -27.00
C GLY A 196 2.56 9.85 -27.56
N ARG A 197 2.64 8.63 -28.07
CA ARG A 197 3.83 8.16 -28.81
C ARG A 197 3.81 8.71 -30.24
N ARG A 198 4.96 9.17 -30.76
CA ARG A 198 5.19 9.67 -32.15
C ARG A 198 4.52 11.01 -32.50
N GLN A 199 4.86 12.09 -31.78
CA GLN A 199 4.42 13.48 -32.02
C GLN A 199 2.90 13.75 -31.99
N GLN A 200 2.06 12.73 -31.79
CA GLN A 200 0.60 12.92 -31.73
C GLN A 200 0.17 13.55 -30.40
N PRO A 201 -0.86 14.41 -30.41
CA PRO A 201 -1.49 14.90 -29.19
C PRO A 201 -2.02 13.75 -28.33
N ALA A 202 -1.92 13.89 -27.01
CA ALA A 202 -2.45 12.92 -26.06
C ALA A 202 -3.28 13.57 -24.96
N LEU A 203 -4.27 12.83 -24.46
CA LEU A 203 -5.15 13.27 -23.40
C LEU A 203 -5.04 12.35 -22.18
N GLY A 204 -4.61 12.89 -21.05
CA GLY A 204 -4.73 12.27 -19.74
C GLY A 204 -5.92 12.84 -18.99
N VAL A 205 -6.80 11.99 -18.45
CA VAL A 205 -7.95 12.42 -17.63
C VAL A 205 -7.90 11.71 -16.29
N MET A 206 -7.80 12.45 -15.19
CA MET A 206 -7.98 11.89 -13.84
C MET A 206 -9.39 12.18 -13.37
N VAL A 207 -10.19 11.13 -13.14
CA VAL A 207 -11.56 11.26 -12.65
C VAL A 207 -11.58 11.02 -11.14
N ALA A 208 -11.78 12.06 -10.35
CA ALA A 208 -11.75 11.96 -8.90
C ALA A 208 -12.93 11.15 -8.34
N SER A 209 -12.65 10.30 -7.36
CA SER A 209 -13.65 9.65 -6.50
C SER A 209 -14.04 10.54 -5.32
N SER A 210 -14.93 10.04 -4.45
CA SER A 210 -15.28 10.69 -3.19
C SER A 210 -14.21 10.53 -2.11
N GLN A 211 -13.12 9.80 -2.36
CA GLN A 211 -12.03 9.70 -1.40
C GLN A 211 -11.46 11.10 -1.12
N PRO A 212 -11.14 11.43 0.15
CA PRO A 212 -10.65 12.76 0.49
C PRO A 212 -9.40 13.15 -0.31
N LEU A 213 -8.48 12.19 -0.58
CA LEU A 213 -7.27 12.42 -1.37
C LEU A 213 -7.61 12.92 -2.79
N ASP A 214 -8.50 12.22 -3.48
CA ASP A 214 -8.93 12.57 -4.83
C ASP A 214 -9.58 13.97 -4.86
N GLN A 215 -10.46 14.24 -3.89
CA GLN A 215 -11.13 15.54 -3.78
C GLN A 215 -10.15 16.66 -3.44
N TYR A 216 -9.11 16.40 -2.67
CA TYR A 216 -8.05 17.37 -2.40
C TYR A 216 -7.29 17.70 -3.68
N VAL A 217 -6.80 16.69 -4.41
CA VAL A 217 -6.00 16.89 -5.64
C VAL A 217 -6.76 17.68 -6.70
N VAL A 218 -8.07 17.46 -6.87
CA VAL A 218 -8.83 18.21 -7.89
C VAL A 218 -9.18 19.63 -7.46
N ARG A 219 -9.25 19.91 -6.15
CA ARG A 219 -9.49 21.27 -5.63
C ARG A 219 -8.21 22.10 -5.58
N HIS A 220 -7.06 21.44 -5.44
CA HIS A 220 -5.74 22.05 -5.36
C HIS A 220 -4.87 21.52 -6.51
N PRO A 221 -5.12 21.89 -7.78
CA PRO A 221 -4.37 21.37 -8.92
C PRO A 221 -2.87 21.72 -8.85
N ASP A 222 -2.52 22.83 -8.19
CA ASP A 222 -1.13 23.26 -7.99
C ASP A 222 -0.33 22.24 -7.16
N PHE A 223 -0.99 21.53 -6.23
CA PHE A 223 -0.40 20.40 -5.52
C PHE A 223 0.12 19.31 -6.48
N PHE A 224 -0.51 19.16 -7.64
CA PHE A 224 -0.10 18.20 -8.66
C PHE A 224 0.89 18.78 -9.67
N ALA A 225 0.74 20.06 -10.02
CA ALA A 225 1.58 20.73 -11.01
C ALA A 225 3.00 21.00 -10.49
N ASP A 226 3.11 21.40 -9.22
CA ASP A 226 4.37 21.85 -8.62
C ASP A 226 5.09 20.73 -7.83
N ALA A 227 4.43 19.59 -7.64
CA ALA A 227 5.01 18.48 -6.89
C ALA A 227 6.18 17.83 -7.63
N SER A 228 7.34 17.79 -6.97
CA SER A 228 8.42 16.89 -7.35
C SER A 228 7.93 15.43 -7.26
N PRO A 229 8.28 14.56 -8.23
CA PRO A 229 8.07 13.12 -8.08
C PRO A 229 8.68 12.60 -6.78
N GLU A 230 8.04 11.60 -6.20
CA GLU A 230 8.46 11.00 -4.94
C GLU A 230 9.87 10.38 -5.04
N HIS A 231 10.59 10.37 -3.92
CA HIS A 231 11.93 9.79 -3.84
C HIS A 231 11.86 8.29 -3.53
N ALA A 232 12.65 7.49 -4.24
CA ALA A 232 12.89 6.10 -3.91
C ALA A 232 14.01 6.00 -2.86
N ARG A 233 13.71 5.39 -1.72
CA ARG A 233 14.63 5.24 -0.59
C ARG A 233 14.81 3.78 -0.24
N ILE A 234 15.99 3.41 0.24
CA ILE A 234 16.35 2.06 0.67
C ILE A 234 17.22 2.16 1.93
N ALA A 235 17.20 1.10 2.74
CA ALA A 235 18.04 0.92 3.92
C ALA A 235 18.64 -0.50 3.86
N PRO A 236 19.67 -0.73 3.02
CA PRO A 236 20.21 -2.07 2.78
C PRO A 236 20.90 -2.66 4.02
N ASP A 237 21.33 -1.80 4.94
CA ASP A 237 22.09 -2.19 6.15
C ASP A 237 21.19 -2.44 7.36
N GLN A 238 19.88 -2.52 7.15
CA GLN A 238 18.94 -2.91 8.20
C GLN A 238 19.35 -4.29 8.75
N PRO A 239 19.60 -4.45 10.07
CA PRO A 239 20.25 -5.65 10.61
C PRO A 239 19.61 -6.98 10.22
N LEU A 240 18.27 -7.09 10.26
CA LEU A 240 17.58 -8.33 9.90
C LEU A 240 17.73 -8.68 8.41
N ILE A 241 17.58 -7.69 7.52
CA ILE A 241 17.76 -7.88 6.07
C ILE A 241 19.21 -8.25 5.77
N LEU A 242 20.15 -7.53 6.40
CA LEU A 242 21.58 -7.70 6.19
C LEU A 242 22.04 -9.08 6.69
N PHE A 243 21.60 -9.51 7.87
CA PHE A 243 21.91 -10.83 8.46
C PHE A 243 21.49 -11.97 7.52
N ASP A 244 20.27 -11.92 6.98
CA ASP A 244 19.77 -12.91 6.03
C ASP A 244 20.66 -13.02 4.78
N HIS A 245 21.13 -11.88 4.25
CA HIS A 245 21.96 -11.85 3.06
C HIS A 245 23.42 -12.19 3.31
N ILE A 246 23.98 -11.86 4.48
CA ILE A 246 25.31 -12.32 4.89
C ILE A 246 25.30 -13.85 5.06
N ARG A 247 24.24 -14.41 5.65
CA ARG A 247 24.03 -15.86 5.72
C ARG A 247 24.06 -16.51 4.34
N CYS A 248 23.37 -15.90 3.36
CA CYS A 248 23.40 -16.40 1.99
C CYS A 248 24.77 -16.23 1.32
N ALA A 249 25.44 -15.08 1.54
CA ALA A 249 26.75 -14.81 0.98
C ALA A 249 27.81 -15.79 1.50
N ALA A 250 27.74 -16.17 2.78
CA ALA A 250 28.68 -17.10 3.41
C ALA A 250 28.52 -18.53 2.87
N PHE A 251 27.28 -18.93 2.56
CA PHE A 251 26.99 -20.18 1.84
C PHE A 251 27.57 -20.17 0.43
N GLU A 252 27.44 -19.04 -0.29
CA GLU A 252 27.90 -18.93 -1.68
C GLU A 252 29.43 -18.95 -1.80
N LEU A 253 30.11 -18.13 -1.00
CA LEU A 253 31.57 -18.03 -0.96
C LEU A 253 32.05 -17.71 0.46
N PRO A 254 33.01 -18.47 1.00
CA PRO A 254 33.59 -18.20 2.33
C PRO A 254 34.08 -16.77 2.48
N PHE A 255 33.88 -16.19 3.67
CA PHE A 255 34.43 -14.88 4.01
C PHE A 255 35.86 -15.02 4.54
N LEU A 256 36.75 -14.15 4.08
CA LEU A 256 38.06 -13.98 4.71
C LEU A 256 37.98 -12.89 5.79
N ALA A 257 38.87 -12.94 6.78
CA ALA A 257 38.97 -11.93 7.80
C ALA A 257 39.26 -10.57 7.16
N GLY A 258 38.43 -9.56 7.45
CA GLY A 258 38.51 -8.24 6.85
C GLY A 258 37.82 -8.09 5.49
N ASP A 259 37.23 -9.15 4.93
CA ASP A 259 36.37 -9.03 3.74
C ASP A 259 35.18 -8.12 4.06
N PRO A 260 34.96 -7.04 3.28
CA PRO A 260 33.75 -6.25 3.43
C PRO A 260 32.55 -6.94 2.77
N PHE A 261 31.35 -6.58 3.22
CA PHE A 261 30.10 -6.86 2.53
C PHE A 261 29.40 -5.55 2.15
N GLY A 262 29.75 -5.05 0.97
CA GLY A 262 29.43 -3.67 0.60
C GLY A 262 30.24 -2.68 1.46
N PRO A 263 29.61 -1.72 2.15
CA PRO A 263 30.28 -0.80 3.06
C PRO A 263 30.40 -1.33 4.49
N ILE A 264 29.88 -2.52 4.78
CA ILE A 264 29.77 -3.06 6.14
C ILE A 264 30.87 -4.09 6.42
N ASP A 265 31.41 -4.08 7.63
CA ASP A 265 32.19 -5.17 8.19
C ASP A 265 31.23 -6.29 8.68
N PRO A 266 31.24 -7.48 8.06
CA PRO A 266 30.31 -8.55 8.40
C PRO A 266 30.69 -9.31 9.67
N LEU A 267 31.80 -9.00 10.36
CA LEU A 267 32.34 -9.81 11.44
C LEU A 267 31.32 -10.15 12.53
N VAL A 268 30.57 -9.17 13.06
CA VAL A 268 29.55 -9.40 14.11
C VAL A 268 28.46 -10.37 13.64
N PHE A 269 28.08 -10.30 12.37
CA PHE A 269 27.08 -11.19 11.78
C PHE A 269 27.64 -12.60 11.61
N LEU A 270 28.91 -12.74 11.22
CA LEU A 270 29.60 -14.02 11.10
C LEU A 270 29.78 -14.68 12.47
N GLU A 271 30.15 -13.91 13.50
CA GLU A 271 30.24 -14.41 14.88
C GLU A 271 28.89 -14.94 15.37
N ALA A 272 27.81 -14.18 15.18
CA ALA A 272 26.46 -14.63 15.50
C ALA A 272 26.04 -15.88 14.71
N LEU A 273 26.41 -16.00 13.44
CA LEU A 273 26.16 -17.22 12.65
C LEU A 273 26.97 -18.42 13.16
N ALA A 274 28.19 -18.20 13.65
CA ALA A 274 29.01 -19.28 14.22
C ALA A 274 28.46 -19.78 15.56
N GLU A 275 27.86 -18.91 16.38
CA GLU A 275 27.13 -19.31 17.59
C GLU A 275 25.95 -20.24 17.27
N THR A 276 25.34 -20.10 16.09
CA THR A 276 24.28 -20.99 15.60
C THR A 276 24.78 -22.26 14.89
N GLU A 277 26.10 -22.51 14.91
CA GLU A 277 26.76 -23.68 14.31
C GLU A 277 26.53 -23.86 12.79
N VAL A 278 26.11 -22.82 12.07
CA VAL A 278 25.93 -22.88 10.60
C VAL A 278 27.18 -22.52 9.82
N ILE A 279 28.07 -21.73 10.42
CA ILE A 279 29.40 -21.44 9.89
C ILE A 279 30.50 -21.77 10.90
N HIS A 280 31.68 -22.11 10.41
CA HIS A 280 32.87 -22.38 11.20
C HIS A 280 34.02 -21.47 10.78
N ARG A 281 34.79 -20.99 11.76
CA ARG A 281 36.00 -20.21 11.50
C ARG A 281 37.23 -21.10 11.53
N GLU A 282 37.88 -21.28 10.39
CA GLU A 282 39.18 -21.93 10.26
C GLU A 282 40.26 -20.88 9.94
N GLY A 283 41.05 -20.50 10.96
CA GLY A 283 42.03 -19.42 10.85
C GLY A 283 41.36 -18.08 10.51
N ASP A 284 41.67 -17.55 9.33
CA ASP A 284 41.11 -16.29 8.81
C ASP A 284 39.92 -16.52 7.87
N ARG A 285 39.41 -17.75 7.74
CA ARG A 285 38.33 -18.09 6.82
C ARG A 285 37.08 -18.52 7.56
N TRP A 286 35.93 -18.00 7.14
CA TRP A 286 34.60 -18.36 7.62
C TRP A 286 33.91 -19.22 6.57
N GLU A 287 33.72 -20.50 6.89
CA GLU A 287 33.17 -21.49 5.99
C GLU A 287 31.77 -21.92 6.43
N TRP A 288 30.88 -22.11 5.46
CA TRP A 288 29.59 -22.69 5.70
C TRP A 288 29.69 -24.20 5.92
N ILE A 289 29.16 -24.70 7.03
CA ILE A 289 29.28 -26.11 7.44
C ILE A 289 27.93 -26.84 7.57
N ALA A 290 26.80 -26.12 7.47
CA ALA A 290 25.48 -26.72 7.55
C ALA A 290 24.99 -27.28 6.20
N ASP A 291 24.18 -28.34 6.24
CA ASP A 291 23.51 -28.87 5.04
C ASP A 291 22.34 -27.97 4.56
N SER A 292 21.97 -26.96 5.34
CA SER A 292 20.83 -26.08 5.02
C SER A 292 21.17 -25.09 3.91
N TYR A 293 20.19 -24.85 3.03
CA TYR A 293 20.31 -23.86 1.95
C TYR A 293 19.62 -22.54 2.36
N PRO A 294 20.37 -21.51 2.76
CA PRO A 294 19.80 -20.33 3.42
C PRO A 294 18.89 -19.50 2.52
N ALA A 295 19.12 -19.53 1.20
CA ALA A 295 18.32 -18.73 0.26
C ALA A 295 16.85 -19.16 0.20
N ASN A 296 16.51 -20.40 0.59
CA ASN A 296 15.11 -20.84 0.68
C ASN A 296 14.34 -20.14 1.80
N ALA A 297 15.02 -19.70 2.86
CA ALA A 297 14.40 -19.00 3.99
C ALA A 297 14.28 -17.48 3.76
N VAL A 298 14.95 -16.93 2.75
CA VAL A 298 15.00 -15.49 2.50
C VAL A 298 14.06 -15.11 1.35
N SER A 299 12.88 -14.60 1.70
CA SER A 299 11.95 -14.03 0.72
C SER A 299 12.24 -12.56 0.47
N LEU A 300 12.55 -12.18 -0.78
CA LEU A 300 12.85 -10.77 -1.10
C LEU A 300 11.61 -9.85 -0.99
N ARG A 301 10.40 -10.40 -1.13
CA ARG A 301 9.14 -9.64 -1.19
C ARG A 301 8.12 -10.04 -0.12
N SER A 302 8.49 -10.93 0.81
CA SER A 302 7.60 -11.46 1.87
C SER A 302 6.18 -11.76 1.36
N VAL A 303 6.09 -12.37 0.18
CA VAL A 303 4.82 -12.85 -0.37
C VAL A 303 4.60 -14.24 0.18
N ALA A 304 3.42 -14.50 0.76
CA ALA A 304 3.04 -15.84 1.19
C ALA A 304 3.27 -16.85 0.06
N ASP A 305 3.85 -18.01 0.37
CA ASP A 305 4.15 -19.02 -0.64
C ASP A 305 2.87 -19.41 -1.37
N GLY A 306 2.85 -19.25 -2.70
CA GLY A 306 1.87 -19.79 -3.65
C GLY A 306 0.51 -19.09 -3.78
N ASN A 307 0.00 -19.09 -5.01
CA ASN A 307 -1.28 -18.50 -5.39
C ASN A 307 -2.43 -19.51 -5.31
N PHE A 308 -3.64 -18.99 -5.22
CA PHE A 308 -4.87 -19.73 -5.46
C PHE A 308 -5.12 -19.88 -6.95
N VAL A 309 -5.50 -21.08 -7.36
CA VAL A 309 -5.89 -21.38 -8.73
C VAL A 309 -7.42 -21.38 -8.85
N VAL A 310 -7.95 -20.64 -9.83
CA VAL A 310 -9.38 -20.59 -10.11
C VAL A 310 -9.72 -21.62 -11.19
N VAL A 311 -10.55 -22.60 -10.86
CA VAL A 311 -10.90 -23.76 -11.68
C VAL A 311 -12.37 -23.67 -12.09
N ASP A 312 -12.60 -23.44 -13.38
CA ASP A 312 -13.93 -23.49 -14.01
C ASP A 312 -14.40 -24.95 -14.14
N ARG A 313 -15.66 -25.22 -13.79
CA ARG A 313 -16.34 -26.53 -13.90
C ARG A 313 -17.63 -26.48 -14.73
N SER A 314 -17.91 -25.38 -15.43
CA SER A 314 -19.19 -25.13 -16.10
C SER A 314 -19.61 -26.24 -17.08
N ASP A 315 -18.66 -26.76 -17.86
CA ASP A 315 -18.93 -27.75 -18.91
C ASP A 315 -18.52 -29.18 -18.49
N GLY A 316 -18.47 -29.46 -17.19
CA GLY A 316 -18.02 -30.75 -16.64
C GLY A 316 -16.52 -31.03 -16.81
N LYS A 317 -15.78 -30.16 -17.51
CA LYS A 317 -14.32 -30.13 -17.59
C LYS A 317 -13.76 -29.23 -16.50
N GLN A 318 -12.58 -29.57 -15.98
CA GLN A 318 -11.83 -28.70 -15.07
C GLN A 318 -10.80 -27.93 -15.87
N GLN A 319 -10.98 -26.61 -15.97
CA GLN A 319 -10.03 -25.73 -16.65
C GLN A 319 -9.60 -24.62 -15.69
N ILE A 320 -8.30 -24.37 -15.64
CA ILE A 320 -7.77 -23.22 -14.92
C ILE A 320 -8.04 -21.96 -15.74
N ILE A 321 -8.62 -20.93 -15.12
CA ILE A 321 -8.97 -19.67 -15.80
C ILE A 321 -8.25 -18.45 -15.24
N ALA A 322 -7.74 -18.52 -14.00
CA ALA A 322 -7.04 -17.41 -13.35
C ALA A 322 -6.21 -17.88 -12.16
N GLU A 323 -5.31 -16.99 -11.72
CA GLU A 323 -4.58 -17.11 -10.46
C GLU A 323 -4.86 -15.89 -9.58
N VAL A 324 -4.94 -16.10 -8.27
CA VAL A 324 -5.17 -15.03 -7.28
C VAL A 324 -4.17 -15.19 -6.14
N ASP A 325 -3.49 -14.11 -5.79
CA ASP A 325 -2.52 -14.10 -4.69
C ASP A 325 -3.18 -14.43 -3.35
N TYR A 326 -2.45 -15.07 -2.45
CA TYR A 326 -2.94 -15.53 -1.14
C TYR A 326 -3.71 -14.45 -0.37
N SER A 327 -3.14 -13.26 -0.25
CA SER A 327 -3.75 -12.14 0.49
C SER A 327 -5.06 -11.63 -0.14
N ALA A 328 -5.21 -11.76 -1.46
CA ALA A 328 -6.40 -11.33 -2.19
C ALA A 328 -7.50 -12.41 -2.25
N ALA A 329 -7.15 -13.68 -2.00
CA ALA A 329 -8.08 -14.80 -2.10
C ALA A 329 -9.25 -14.65 -1.13
N ALA A 330 -8.99 -14.31 0.13
CA ALA A 330 -10.04 -14.10 1.13
C ALA A 330 -11.03 -12.98 0.76
N LEU A 331 -10.60 -12.01 -0.04
CA LEU A 331 -11.40 -10.84 -0.45
C LEU A 331 -12.16 -11.08 -1.76
N THR A 332 -11.85 -12.14 -2.52
CA THR A 332 -12.36 -12.28 -3.90
C THR A 332 -12.81 -13.68 -4.29
N LEU A 333 -12.46 -14.71 -3.50
CA LEU A 333 -12.73 -16.11 -3.79
C LEU A 333 -13.52 -16.83 -2.68
N TYR A 334 -14.14 -16.09 -1.76
CA TYR A 334 -15.05 -16.68 -0.77
C TYR A 334 -16.26 -17.36 -1.46
N GLU A 335 -16.87 -18.34 -0.80
CA GLU A 335 -18.03 -19.04 -1.34
C GLU A 335 -19.20 -18.06 -1.58
N GLY A 336 -19.81 -18.14 -2.77
CA GLY A 336 -20.81 -17.19 -3.24
C GLY A 336 -20.24 -15.90 -3.84
N ALA A 337 -18.91 -15.70 -3.87
CA ALA A 337 -18.29 -14.59 -4.59
C ALA A 337 -18.57 -14.69 -6.10
N ILE A 338 -18.69 -13.54 -6.75
CA ILE A 338 -18.70 -13.42 -8.22
C ILE A 338 -17.30 -13.02 -8.67
N HIS A 339 -16.51 -14.02 -9.05
CA HIS A 339 -15.20 -13.81 -9.68
C HIS A 339 -15.39 -13.50 -11.16
N MET A 340 -14.71 -12.49 -11.69
CA MET A 340 -14.82 -12.10 -13.10
C MET A 340 -13.50 -12.29 -13.82
N VAL A 341 -13.56 -12.90 -15.01
CA VAL A 341 -12.42 -12.99 -15.94
C VAL A 341 -12.87 -12.41 -17.27
N GLN A 342 -12.20 -11.34 -17.72
CA GLN A 342 -12.57 -10.62 -18.94
C GLN A 342 -14.06 -10.26 -18.97
N SER A 343 -14.58 -9.72 -17.86
CA SER A 343 -15.99 -9.40 -17.58
C SER A 343 -16.99 -10.57 -17.65
N THR A 344 -16.51 -11.80 -17.77
CA THR A 344 -17.36 -13.00 -17.66
C THR A 344 -17.50 -13.35 -16.18
N PRO A 345 -18.72 -13.38 -15.62
CA PRO A 345 -18.91 -13.71 -14.21
C PRO A 345 -18.94 -15.22 -13.98
N TYR A 346 -18.23 -15.63 -12.93
CA TYR A 346 -18.17 -16.97 -12.40
C TYR A 346 -18.52 -16.92 -10.92
N GLN A 347 -19.48 -17.72 -10.50
CA GLN A 347 -19.81 -17.87 -9.09
C GLN A 347 -18.85 -18.88 -8.46
N VAL A 348 -18.28 -18.52 -7.32
CA VAL A 348 -17.47 -19.45 -6.52
C VAL A 348 -18.42 -20.37 -5.77
N GLU A 349 -18.39 -21.65 -6.13
CA GLU A 349 -19.22 -22.68 -5.51
C GLU A 349 -18.53 -23.28 -4.29
N ARG A 350 -17.20 -23.38 -4.32
CA ARG A 350 -16.41 -23.93 -3.23
C ARG A 350 -15.00 -23.33 -3.23
N LEU A 351 -14.52 -22.95 -2.06
CA LEU A 351 -13.12 -22.57 -1.84
C LEU A 351 -12.41 -23.66 -1.02
N ASP A 352 -11.45 -24.33 -1.63
CA ASP A 352 -10.49 -25.19 -0.95
C ASP A 352 -9.29 -24.35 -0.52
N TRP A 353 -9.30 -23.92 0.75
CA TRP A 353 -8.27 -23.04 1.32
C TRP A 353 -6.90 -23.73 1.37
N ASP A 354 -6.86 -24.94 1.93
CA ASP A 354 -5.62 -25.71 2.10
C ASP A 354 -5.07 -26.19 0.77
N GLY A 355 -5.94 -26.67 -0.12
CA GLY A 355 -5.57 -27.08 -1.48
C GLY A 355 -5.33 -25.93 -2.46
N ARG A 356 -5.59 -24.69 -2.04
CA ARG A 356 -5.43 -23.44 -2.81
C ARG A 356 -6.18 -23.42 -4.14
N LYS A 357 -7.42 -23.90 -4.12
CA LYS A 357 -8.27 -24.01 -5.32
C LYS A 357 -9.64 -23.40 -5.07
N ALA A 358 -10.04 -22.49 -5.95
CA ALA A 358 -11.41 -21.99 -6.00
C ALA A 358 -12.14 -22.66 -7.17
N TYR A 359 -13.19 -23.42 -6.88
CA TYR A 359 -14.03 -24.05 -7.89
C TYR A 359 -15.18 -23.13 -8.25
N VAL A 360 -15.29 -22.80 -9.53
CA VAL A 360 -16.24 -21.79 -10.01
C VAL A 360 -17.09 -22.32 -11.15
N THR A 361 -18.29 -21.77 -11.27
CA THR A 361 -19.22 -22.06 -12.36
C THR A 361 -19.62 -20.75 -13.03
N ARG A 362 -19.59 -20.72 -14.36
CA ARG A 362 -20.02 -19.58 -15.16
C ARG A 362 -21.50 -19.32 -14.88
N THR A 363 -21.82 -18.07 -14.55
CA THR A 363 -23.16 -17.67 -14.16
C THR A 363 -23.64 -16.48 -14.98
N HIS A 364 -24.93 -16.20 -14.94
CA HIS A 364 -25.53 -15.01 -15.55
C HIS A 364 -26.25 -14.23 -14.45
N VAL A 365 -25.56 -13.22 -13.92
CA VAL A 365 -26.05 -12.38 -12.83
C VAL A 365 -26.00 -10.90 -13.22
N ASP A 366 -26.89 -10.11 -12.66
CA ASP A 366 -26.97 -8.66 -12.83
C ASP A 366 -26.28 -7.88 -11.70
N TYR A 367 -25.46 -8.57 -10.90
CA TYR A 367 -24.69 -7.99 -9.80
C TYR A 367 -23.24 -8.51 -9.77
N TYR A 368 -22.40 -7.82 -9.00
CA TYR A 368 -21.08 -8.29 -8.58
C TYR A 368 -21.00 -8.31 -7.06
N THR A 369 -19.98 -8.95 -6.51
CA THR A 369 -19.77 -9.01 -5.07
C THR A 369 -18.56 -8.17 -4.65
N ASP A 370 -18.66 -7.56 -3.47
CA ASP A 370 -17.58 -6.79 -2.86
C ASP A 370 -17.45 -7.19 -1.39
N SER A 371 -16.25 -7.55 -0.95
CA SER A 371 -16.01 -8.03 0.42
C SER A 371 -16.14 -6.90 1.44
N ILE A 372 -16.49 -7.27 2.67
CA ILE A 372 -16.43 -6.40 3.84
C ILE A 372 -15.39 -6.99 4.78
N ASP A 373 -14.25 -6.30 4.89
CA ASP A 373 -13.15 -6.67 5.76
C ASP A 373 -12.87 -5.61 6.82
N PHE A 374 -12.24 -6.05 7.89
CA PHE A 374 -11.72 -5.18 8.93
C PHE A 374 -10.38 -5.69 9.46
N THR A 375 -9.58 -4.76 9.97
CA THR A 375 -8.28 -5.04 10.57
C THR A 375 -8.34 -4.68 12.05
N LYS A 376 -7.98 -5.63 12.90
CA LYS A 376 -7.85 -5.48 14.35
C LYS A 376 -6.37 -5.56 14.71
N LEU A 377 -5.94 -4.75 15.67
CA LEU A 377 -4.59 -4.80 16.22
C LEU A 377 -4.71 -5.01 17.73
N LYS A 378 -3.91 -5.92 18.28
CA LYS A 378 -3.81 -6.19 19.72
C LYS A 378 -2.34 -6.22 20.13
N VAL A 379 -2.00 -5.59 21.25
CA VAL A 379 -0.68 -5.73 21.86
C VAL A 379 -0.53 -7.13 22.48
N LEU A 380 0.53 -7.83 22.12
CA LEU A 380 0.87 -9.14 22.67
C LEU A 380 1.86 -8.99 23.84
N ASP A 381 2.95 -8.29 23.58
CA ASP A 381 4.03 -8.10 24.55
C ASP A 381 4.60 -6.67 24.46
N ARG A 382 5.10 -6.18 25.59
CA ARG A 382 5.73 -4.86 25.71
C ARG A 382 7.19 -5.06 26.06
N PHE A 383 8.08 -4.72 25.14
CA PHE A 383 9.52 -4.84 25.34
C PHE A 383 10.05 -3.67 26.17
N ASP A 384 9.57 -2.46 25.87
CA ASP A 384 10.05 -1.23 26.50
C ASP A 384 8.95 -0.15 26.56
N GLY A 385 9.15 0.87 27.39
CA GLY A 385 8.19 1.94 27.64
C GLY A 385 8.82 3.20 28.23
N CYS A 386 8.35 4.37 27.80
CA CYS A 386 8.78 5.65 28.34
C CYS A 386 7.63 6.67 28.37
N ILE A 387 7.81 7.74 29.14
CA ILE A 387 6.87 8.85 29.17
C ILE A 387 7.02 9.67 27.89
N ALA A 388 5.89 9.99 27.25
CA ALA A 388 5.81 10.84 26.07
C ALA A 388 4.86 12.00 26.36
N GLY A 389 5.42 13.11 26.87
CA GLY A 389 4.65 14.29 27.26
C GLY A 389 3.69 13.98 28.41
N HIS A 390 2.39 14.13 28.15
CA HIS A 390 1.31 13.75 29.07
C HIS A 390 0.81 12.31 28.89
N GLY A 391 1.40 11.56 27.97
CA GLY A 391 1.11 10.15 27.71
C GLY A 391 2.32 9.26 27.88
N ASP A 392 2.25 8.11 27.24
CA ASP A 392 3.32 7.13 27.19
C ASP A 392 3.54 6.63 25.76
N ALA A 393 4.77 6.18 25.51
CA ALA A 393 5.17 5.52 24.30
C ALA A 393 5.73 4.14 24.64
N HIS A 394 5.52 3.17 23.76
CA HIS A 394 5.95 1.79 23.95
C HIS A 394 6.46 1.16 22.64
N HIS A 395 7.29 0.13 22.81
CA HIS A 395 7.72 -0.77 21.73
C HIS A 395 7.48 -2.22 22.14
N GLY A 396 7.07 -3.04 21.19
CA GLY A 396 6.70 -4.41 21.48
C GLY A 396 6.09 -5.16 20.32
N GLU A 397 5.56 -6.33 20.63
CA GLU A 397 4.91 -7.21 19.67
C GLU A 397 3.41 -6.95 19.60
N VAL A 398 2.88 -6.90 18.38
CA VAL A 398 1.46 -6.75 18.09
C VAL A 398 0.96 -7.87 17.17
N HIS A 399 -0.28 -8.25 17.39
CA HIS A 399 -1.03 -9.16 16.55
C HIS A 399 -2.04 -8.38 15.73
N VAL A 400 -1.86 -8.40 14.41
CA VAL A 400 -2.76 -7.77 13.45
C VAL A 400 -3.60 -8.85 12.80
N VAL A 401 -4.92 -8.77 12.97
CA VAL A 401 -5.89 -9.73 12.46
C VAL A 401 -6.75 -9.05 11.41
N ARG A 402 -6.70 -9.53 10.17
CA ARG A 402 -7.59 -9.09 9.11
C ARG A 402 -8.66 -10.15 8.87
N ARG A 403 -9.91 -9.80 9.17
CA ARG A 403 -11.07 -10.68 8.99
C ARG A 403 -11.93 -10.20 7.84
N VAL A 404 -12.33 -11.13 6.97
CA VAL A 404 -13.37 -10.92 5.95
C VAL A 404 -14.66 -11.54 6.49
N ALA A 405 -15.55 -10.71 7.02
CA ALA A 405 -16.74 -11.22 7.73
C ALA A 405 -17.96 -11.38 6.82
N GLY A 406 -17.97 -10.71 5.69
CA GLY A 406 -19.12 -10.75 4.79
C GLY A 406 -18.81 -10.14 3.44
N TYR A 407 -19.84 -10.09 2.60
CA TYR A 407 -19.80 -9.41 1.32
C TYR A 407 -21.14 -8.74 1.00
N LYS A 408 -21.09 -7.77 0.10
CA LYS A 408 -22.23 -7.06 -0.47
C LYS A 408 -22.48 -7.57 -1.89
N LYS A 409 -23.75 -7.71 -2.28
CA LYS A 409 -24.19 -7.90 -3.66
C LYS A 409 -24.57 -6.54 -4.22
N ILE A 410 -23.85 -6.08 -5.24
CA ILE A 410 -24.01 -4.74 -5.80
C ILE A 410 -24.49 -4.86 -7.24
N ARG A 411 -25.68 -4.33 -7.53
CA ARG A 411 -26.29 -4.36 -8.86
C ARG A 411 -25.41 -3.58 -9.86
N TYR A 412 -25.21 -4.14 -11.05
CA TYR A 412 -24.53 -3.42 -12.12
C TYR A 412 -25.32 -2.15 -12.50
N TYR A 413 -24.62 -1.12 -12.96
CA TYR A 413 -25.17 0.17 -13.40
C TYR A 413 -25.75 1.04 -12.29
N THR A 414 -26.74 0.54 -11.52
CA THR A 414 -27.35 1.33 -10.43
C THR A 414 -26.45 1.39 -9.21
N HIS A 415 -25.59 0.38 -9.01
CA HIS A 415 -24.71 0.25 -7.85
C HIS A 415 -25.44 0.22 -6.50
N GLU A 416 -26.72 -0.15 -6.54
CA GLU A 416 -27.51 -0.37 -5.34
C GLU A 416 -27.07 -1.67 -4.68
N ASN A 417 -26.99 -1.64 -3.35
CA ASN A 417 -26.80 -2.85 -2.59
C ASN A 417 -28.12 -3.65 -2.58
N ILE A 418 -28.09 -4.85 -3.13
CA ILE A 418 -29.26 -5.73 -3.26
C ILE A 418 -29.22 -6.90 -2.27
N GLY A 419 -28.19 -6.99 -1.43
CA GLY A 419 -28.10 -8.03 -0.42
C GLY A 419 -26.71 -8.22 0.16
N TYR A 420 -26.64 -9.03 1.20
CA TYR A 420 -25.41 -9.38 1.90
C TYR A 420 -25.28 -10.89 2.00
N GLY A 421 -24.06 -11.38 2.22
CA GLY A 421 -23.79 -12.75 2.60
C GLY A 421 -22.65 -12.83 3.60
N PRO A 422 -22.65 -13.82 4.51
CA PRO A 422 -21.54 -14.04 5.43
C PRO A 422 -20.34 -14.62 4.68
N VAL A 423 -19.15 -14.42 5.22
CA VAL A 423 -17.92 -15.08 4.78
C VAL A 423 -17.34 -15.80 5.99
N ASN A 424 -17.15 -17.11 5.85
CA ASN A 424 -16.57 -17.96 6.88
C ASN A 424 -15.21 -18.43 6.38
N LEU A 425 -14.20 -17.57 6.52
CA LEU A 425 -12.82 -17.87 6.16
C LEU A 425 -11.91 -17.69 7.37
N PRO A 426 -10.75 -18.38 7.41
CA PRO A 426 -9.77 -18.16 8.46
C PRO A 426 -9.31 -16.70 8.44
N ASP A 427 -9.07 -16.18 9.64
CA ASP A 427 -8.50 -14.85 9.80
C ASP A 427 -7.08 -14.81 9.23
N GLN A 428 -6.75 -13.69 8.58
CA GLN A 428 -5.37 -13.43 8.17
C GLN A 428 -4.64 -12.79 9.34
N GLU A 429 -3.79 -13.56 9.99
CA GLU A 429 -3.05 -13.14 11.16
C GLU A 429 -1.62 -12.71 10.77
N LEU A 430 -1.18 -11.64 11.42
CA LEU A 430 0.14 -11.06 11.25
C LEU A 430 0.71 -10.73 12.64
N HIS A 431 1.68 -11.54 13.07
CA HIS A 431 2.52 -11.22 14.22
C HIS A 431 3.65 -10.33 13.75
N THR A 432 3.81 -9.17 14.37
CA THR A 432 4.80 -8.17 13.96
C THR A 432 5.18 -7.25 15.13
N THR A 433 6.15 -6.38 14.91
CA THR A 433 6.59 -5.40 15.90
C THR A 433 5.99 -4.02 15.60
N ALA A 434 5.80 -3.23 16.66
CA ALA A 434 5.23 -1.89 16.56
C ALA A 434 5.81 -0.92 17.59
N VAL A 435 5.75 0.36 17.26
CA VAL A 435 5.85 1.47 18.22
C VAL A 435 4.49 2.13 18.34
N TRP A 436 4.10 2.52 19.55
CA TRP A 436 2.82 3.19 19.76
C TRP A 436 2.84 4.25 20.85
N TRP A 437 1.89 5.19 20.75
CA TRP A 437 1.68 6.29 21.69
C TRP A 437 0.22 6.33 22.15
N GLN A 438 0.00 6.53 23.45
CA GLN A 438 -1.35 6.60 24.02
C GLN A 438 -1.45 7.70 25.09
N LEU A 439 -2.64 8.28 25.22
CA LEU A 439 -2.95 9.29 26.23
C LEU A 439 -3.93 8.72 27.27
N PRO A 440 -3.77 9.07 28.56
CA PRO A 440 -4.69 8.62 29.59
C PRO A 440 -6.10 9.19 29.36
N GLN A 441 -7.13 8.37 29.61
CA GLN A 441 -8.53 8.74 29.37
C GLN A 441 -8.94 10.04 30.09
N GLY A 442 -8.47 10.26 31.32
CA GLY A 442 -8.79 11.46 32.09
C GLY A 442 -8.33 12.77 31.42
N LEU A 443 -7.19 12.73 30.72
CA LEU A 443 -6.69 13.87 29.96
C LEU A 443 -7.52 14.10 28.69
N LEU A 444 -7.93 13.03 28.00
CA LEU A 444 -8.70 13.15 26.77
C LEU A 444 -10.07 13.81 27.00
N LEU A 445 -10.72 13.47 28.12
CA LEU A 445 -12.02 14.03 28.51
C LEU A 445 -11.94 15.51 28.92
N THR A 446 -10.76 16.01 29.30
CA THR A 446 -10.55 17.42 29.65
C THR A 446 -9.97 18.23 28.48
N ALA A 447 -9.15 17.60 27.65
CA ALA A 447 -8.50 18.25 26.53
C ALA A 447 -9.44 18.44 25.33
N PHE A 448 -10.37 17.52 25.05
CA PHE A 448 -11.24 17.59 23.87
C PHE A 448 -12.70 17.80 24.25
N GLU A 449 -13.46 18.51 23.41
CA GLU A 449 -14.89 18.75 23.68
C GLU A 449 -15.71 17.46 23.55
N SER A 450 -15.24 16.53 22.72
CA SER A 450 -15.88 15.24 22.51
C SER A 450 -14.88 14.13 22.20
N LYS A 451 -15.32 12.87 22.37
CA LYS A 451 -14.55 11.69 21.93
C LYS A 451 -14.29 11.68 20.43
N GLN A 452 -15.20 12.26 19.63
CA GLN A 452 -15.05 12.35 18.18
C GLN A 452 -13.90 13.27 17.80
N GLU A 453 -13.78 14.44 18.44
CA GLU A 453 -12.65 15.35 18.20
C GLU A 453 -11.32 14.72 18.58
N ALA A 454 -11.27 14.01 19.70
CA ALA A 454 -10.08 13.25 20.07
C ALA A 454 -9.74 12.21 18.98
N LEU A 455 -10.73 11.46 18.50
CA LEU A 455 -10.52 10.45 17.47
C LEU A 455 -9.99 11.05 16.15
N ASP A 456 -10.59 12.14 15.68
CA ASP A 456 -10.18 12.83 14.47
C ASP A 456 -8.76 13.42 14.62
N GLY A 457 -8.42 13.94 15.81
CA GLY A 457 -7.07 14.38 16.15
C GLY A 457 -6.05 13.25 16.12
N PHE A 458 -6.38 12.09 16.68
CA PHE A 458 -5.50 10.91 16.67
C PHE A 458 -5.29 10.37 15.25
N LEU A 459 -6.34 10.34 14.43
CA LEU A 459 -6.23 9.93 13.02
C LEU A 459 -5.30 10.89 12.24
N GLY A 460 -5.43 12.20 12.46
CA GLY A 460 -4.56 13.19 11.83
C GLY A 460 -3.11 13.11 12.34
N ALA A 461 -2.90 12.94 13.65
CA ALA A 461 -1.58 12.77 14.24
C ALA A 461 -0.91 11.48 13.75
N ALA A 462 -1.64 10.36 13.67
CA ALA A 462 -1.16 9.11 13.12
C ALA A 462 -0.74 9.26 11.65
N TYR A 463 -1.47 10.06 10.86
CA TYR A 463 -1.08 10.35 9.47
C TYR A 463 0.25 11.11 9.40
N ALA A 464 0.41 12.18 10.19
CA ALA A 464 1.63 12.98 10.22
C ALA A 464 2.85 12.16 10.71
N LEU A 465 2.67 11.39 11.79
CA LEU A 465 3.69 10.48 12.32
C LEU A 465 4.10 9.44 11.27
N HIS A 466 3.14 8.87 10.54
CA HIS A 466 3.43 7.88 9.50
C HIS A 466 4.26 8.45 8.35
N ILE A 467 3.99 9.68 7.91
CA ILE A 467 4.82 10.36 6.89
C ILE A 467 6.27 10.47 7.38
N VAL A 468 6.46 11.04 8.58
CA VAL A 468 7.79 11.27 9.15
C VAL A 468 8.52 9.96 9.41
N ALA A 469 7.85 8.97 9.97
CA ALA A 469 8.41 7.66 10.26
C ALA A 469 8.89 6.97 8.98
N THR A 470 8.08 6.98 7.91
CA THR A 470 8.47 6.39 6.61
C THR A 470 9.76 7.03 6.07
N VAL A 471 9.93 8.34 6.24
CA VAL A 471 11.18 9.04 5.90
C VAL A 471 12.32 8.63 6.81
N ALA A 472 12.09 8.56 8.13
CA ALA A 472 13.10 8.28 9.14
C ALA A 472 13.74 6.89 8.95
N VAL A 473 12.95 5.88 8.57
CA VAL A 473 13.44 4.51 8.29
C VAL A 473 13.70 4.23 6.81
N MET A 474 13.62 5.25 5.95
CA MET A 474 13.88 5.12 4.50
C MET A 474 13.03 4.01 3.83
N ALA A 475 11.82 3.79 4.35
CA ALA A 475 10.91 2.72 3.95
C ALA A 475 9.95 3.20 2.85
N ASP A 476 9.28 2.26 2.17
CA ASP A 476 8.08 2.60 1.40
C ASP A 476 6.89 2.77 2.35
N ALA A 477 5.93 3.64 2.02
CA ALA A 477 4.76 3.88 2.87
C ALA A 477 3.88 2.63 3.06
N ARG A 478 4.07 1.58 2.25
CA ARG A 478 3.38 0.29 2.42
C ARG A 478 4.09 -0.67 3.36
N ASP A 479 5.39 -0.49 3.56
CA ASP A 479 6.24 -1.33 4.40
C ASP A 479 5.98 -1.07 5.90
N LEU A 480 5.60 0.16 6.23
CA LEU A 480 5.19 0.59 7.56
C LEU A 480 3.71 1.00 7.50
N GLN A 481 2.87 0.43 8.35
CA GLN A 481 1.44 0.79 8.40
C GLN A 481 1.11 1.54 9.68
N LYS A 482 -0.05 2.21 9.67
CA LYS A 482 -0.58 2.92 10.84
C LYS A 482 -1.96 2.40 11.20
N ALA A 483 -2.27 2.40 12.50
CA ALA A 483 -3.60 2.16 13.01
C ALA A 483 -3.89 3.09 14.19
N VAL A 484 -5.17 3.40 14.39
CA VAL A 484 -5.66 4.06 15.61
C VAL A 484 -6.70 3.14 16.23
N GLY A 485 -6.54 2.81 17.50
CA GLY A 485 -7.44 1.92 18.20
C GLY A 485 -7.15 1.86 19.69
N ASN A 486 -7.84 0.98 20.40
CA ASN A 486 -7.58 0.78 21.83
C ASN A 486 -6.39 -0.15 22.08
N GLY A 487 -5.69 0.04 23.21
CA GLY A 487 -4.61 -0.82 23.70
C GLY A 487 -4.93 -2.32 23.72
N ASP A 488 -6.16 -2.66 24.07
CA ASP A 488 -6.66 -4.03 24.23
C ASP A 488 -7.27 -4.64 22.94
N GLY A 489 -7.29 -3.87 21.84
CA GLY A 489 -7.92 -4.25 20.58
C GLY A 489 -9.45 -4.33 20.62
N ALA A 490 -10.10 -3.68 21.59
CA ALA A 490 -11.54 -3.63 21.71
C ALA A 490 -12.22 -2.90 20.54
N TRP A 491 -11.65 -1.78 20.12
CA TRP A 491 -12.12 -0.98 19.01
C TRP A 491 -10.96 -0.41 18.19
N PHE A 492 -11.26 -0.07 16.94
CA PHE A 492 -10.34 0.64 16.06
C PHE A 492 -11.07 1.75 15.31
N ALA A 493 -10.31 2.73 14.83
CA ALA A 493 -10.81 3.89 14.12
C ALA A 493 -10.36 3.86 12.66
N VAL A 494 -11.30 4.15 11.77
CA VAL A 494 -11.03 4.32 10.34
C VAL A 494 -11.72 5.59 9.88
N ALA A 495 -11.04 6.39 9.05
CA ALA A 495 -11.68 7.51 8.38
C ALA A 495 -12.72 6.99 7.38
N ASP A 496 -13.96 7.45 7.50
CA ASP A 496 -15.04 7.09 6.59
C ASP A 496 -15.04 7.94 5.30
N GLN A 497 -16.06 7.75 4.45
CA GLN A 497 -16.21 8.53 3.21
C GLN A 497 -16.52 10.02 3.44
N SER A 498 -16.92 10.39 4.65
CA SER A 498 -17.09 11.78 5.08
C SER A 498 -15.81 12.39 5.68
N GLY A 499 -14.70 11.64 5.69
CA GLY A 499 -13.43 12.08 6.26
C GLY A 499 -13.45 12.17 7.79
N ARG A 500 -14.44 11.57 8.46
CA ARG A 500 -14.54 11.50 9.93
C ARG A 500 -14.14 10.12 10.42
N GLY A 501 -13.52 10.05 11.59
CA GLY A 501 -13.22 8.79 12.26
C GLY A 501 -14.48 8.06 12.69
N GLN A 502 -14.64 6.82 12.26
CA GLN A 502 -15.67 5.92 12.78
C GLN A 502 -15.03 4.85 13.65
N LEU A 503 -15.59 4.66 14.86
CA LEU A 503 -15.27 3.54 15.71
C LEU A 503 -15.89 2.25 15.16
N ARG A 504 -15.12 1.18 15.17
CA ARG A 504 -15.59 -0.16 14.82
C ARG A 504 -15.27 -1.12 15.94
N GLY A 505 -16.31 -1.83 16.41
CA GLY A 505 -16.19 -2.87 17.43
C GLY A 505 -15.68 -4.19 16.84
N ALA A 506 -15.35 -5.13 17.73
CA ALA A 506 -14.79 -6.44 17.37
C ALA A 506 -15.74 -7.35 16.57
N GLU A 507 -17.07 -7.15 16.67
CA GLU A 507 -18.08 -8.04 16.08
C GLU A 507 -19.19 -7.28 15.33
N PHE A 508 -18.87 -6.45 14.32
CA PHE A 508 -19.87 -5.77 13.43
C PHE A 508 -20.94 -4.87 14.10
N ASP A 509 -21.08 -4.94 15.42
CA ASP A 509 -22.14 -4.34 16.16
C ASP A 509 -21.61 -3.05 16.78
N ALA A 510 -21.89 -1.94 16.09
CA ALA A 510 -21.60 -0.61 16.60
C ALA A 510 -22.31 -0.36 17.95
N SER A 511 -23.37 -1.10 18.26
CA SER A 511 -24.10 -1.00 19.52
C SER A 511 -23.41 -1.69 20.71
N ALA A 512 -22.42 -2.55 20.45
CA ALA A 512 -21.68 -3.25 21.51
C ALA A 512 -20.51 -2.44 22.11
N ILE A 513 -20.24 -1.22 21.62
CA ILE A 513 -19.20 -0.33 22.19
C ILE A 513 -19.70 0.32 23.51
N GLU A 514 -21.00 0.28 23.79
CA GLU A 514 -21.56 0.78 25.03
C GLU A 514 -21.66 -0.33 26.08
N LEU A 515 -20.70 -0.36 27.03
CA LEU A 515 -21.01 -0.22 28.47
C LEU A 515 -19.83 -0.41 29.44
N GLN A 516 -18.62 -0.86 29.06
CA GLN A 516 -17.57 -1.14 30.07
C GLN A 516 -16.10 -0.89 29.69
N GLN A 517 -15.79 -0.38 28.48
CA GLN A 517 -14.40 -0.28 28.01
C GLN A 517 -13.84 1.15 28.11
N GLN A 518 -12.60 1.27 28.59
CA GLN A 518 -11.88 2.55 28.70
C GLN A 518 -11.61 3.12 27.30
N PHE A 519 -11.82 4.44 27.14
CA PHE A 519 -11.51 5.14 25.89
C PHE A 519 -10.06 5.62 25.93
N VAL A 520 -9.15 4.77 25.44
CA VAL A 520 -7.71 5.04 25.35
C VAL A 520 -7.29 4.92 23.87
N PRO A 521 -7.54 5.95 23.04
CA PRO A 521 -6.98 6.02 21.70
C PRO A 521 -5.45 5.89 21.74
N THR A 522 -4.96 4.96 20.94
CA THR A 522 -3.54 4.64 20.77
C THR A 522 -3.19 4.74 19.29
N VAL A 523 -2.11 5.46 18.96
CA VAL A 523 -1.53 5.49 17.62
C VAL A 523 -0.50 4.39 17.50
N TYR A 524 -0.66 3.48 16.56
CA TYR A 524 0.30 2.42 16.25
C TYR A 524 0.99 2.68 14.93
N LEU A 525 2.30 2.47 14.89
CA LEU A 525 3.09 2.29 13.67
C LEU A 525 3.73 0.90 13.71
N TYR A 526 3.43 0.06 12.71
CA TYR A 526 3.84 -1.35 12.73
C TYR A 526 4.39 -1.82 11.39
N ASP A 527 5.33 -2.76 11.45
CA ASP A 527 5.94 -3.37 10.28
C ASP A 527 4.90 -4.25 9.57
N ASN A 528 4.68 -4.03 8.27
CA ASN A 528 3.71 -4.79 7.49
C ASN A 528 4.29 -6.09 6.92
N PHE A 529 5.00 -6.83 7.77
CA PHE A 529 5.75 -8.04 7.43
C PHE A 529 5.64 -9.05 8.57
N PRO A 530 5.42 -10.35 8.28
CA PRO A 530 5.42 -11.38 9.31
C PRO A 530 6.74 -11.40 10.09
N GLY A 531 6.66 -11.39 11.42
CA GLY A 531 7.80 -11.30 12.34
C GLY A 531 8.40 -9.90 12.48
N GLY A 532 7.98 -8.93 11.66
CA GLY A 532 8.64 -7.64 11.52
C GLY A 532 9.94 -7.71 10.71
N VAL A 533 10.36 -6.58 10.13
CA VAL A 533 11.64 -6.44 9.42
C VAL A 533 12.58 -5.45 10.11
N GLY A 534 12.21 -5.03 11.32
CA GLY A 534 12.99 -4.19 12.20
C GLY A 534 12.82 -2.69 11.93
N LEU A 535 11.71 -2.26 11.32
CA LEU A 535 11.46 -0.82 11.11
C LEU A 535 11.01 -0.15 12.42
N SER A 536 10.26 -0.87 13.26
CA SER A 536 9.71 -0.33 14.51
C SER A 536 10.77 0.05 15.55
N GLU A 537 11.88 -0.69 15.66
CA GLU A 537 12.92 -0.46 16.67
C GLU A 537 13.69 0.86 16.46
N PRO A 538 14.20 1.19 15.25
CA PRO A 538 14.78 2.51 15.00
C PRO A 538 13.79 3.67 15.24
N LEU A 539 12.49 3.42 15.02
CA LEU A 539 11.44 4.41 15.32
C LEU A 539 11.25 4.57 16.83
N TRP A 540 11.29 3.49 17.59
CA TRP A 540 11.26 3.50 19.05
C TRP A 540 12.42 4.31 19.63
N LEU A 541 13.66 4.02 19.22
CA LEU A 541 14.86 4.74 19.67
C LEU A 541 14.82 6.24 19.36
N ARG A 542 14.03 6.64 18.35
CA ARG A 542 13.85 8.03 17.91
C ARG A 542 12.45 8.58 18.19
N GLN A 543 11.68 7.97 19.09
CA GLN A 543 10.25 8.30 19.27
C GLN A 543 10.00 9.79 19.55
N ALA A 544 10.85 10.41 20.37
CA ALA A 544 10.74 11.83 20.70
C ALA A 544 11.04 12.73 19.49
N GLU A 545 12.05 12.36 18.70
CA GLU A 545 12.36 13.07 17.45
C GLU A 545 11.21 12.94 16.45
N LEU A 546 10.57 11.76 16.35
CA LEU A 546 9.43 11.54 15.45
C LEU A 546 8.26 12.47 15.80
N LEU A 547 7.92 12.61 17.09
CA LEU A 547 6.89 13.53 17.56
C LEU A 547 7.22 14.97 17.20
N GLN A 548 8.45 15.42 17.49
CA GLN A 548 8.92 16.76 17.16
C GLN A 548 8.85 17.04 15.65
N ARG A 549 9.31 16.10 14.83
CA ARG A 549 9.28 16.23 13.35
C ARG A 549 7.87 16.20 12.80
N ALA A 550 6.97 15.39 13.36
CA ALA A 550 5.56 15.37 12.98
C ALA A 550 4.89 16.70 13.30
N ARG A 551 5.18 17.29 14.47
CA ARG A 551 4.73 18.63 14.84
C ARG A 551 5.27 19.70 13.88
N GLU A 552 6.57 19.70 13.61
CA GLU A 552 7.20 20.62 12.64
C GLU A 552 6.55 20.52 11.25
N LEU A 553 6.26 19.30 10.79
CA LEU A 553 5.57 19.04 9.53
C LEU A 553 4.19 19.69 9.50
N VAL A 554 3.38 19.48 10.54
CA VAL A 554 2.02 20.05 10.62
C VAL A 554 2.06 21.58 10.78
N GLN A 555 3.06 22.11 11.50
CA GLN A 555 3.22 23.55 11.73
C GLN A 555 3.65 24.30 10.48
N ARG A 556 4.62 23.76 9.73
CA ARG A 556 5.16 24.36 8.50
C ARG A 556 4.29 24.14 7.27
N CYS A 557 3.31 23.25 7.35
CA CYS A 557 2.39 23.04 6.25
C CYS A 557 1.46 24.24 6.07
N ASP A 558 1.41 24.77 4.84
CA ASP A 558 0.60 25.95 4.49
C ASP A 558 -0.92 25.66 4.39
N CYS A 559 -1.33 24.41 4.61
CA CYS A 559 -2.75 24.05 4.56
C CYS A 559 -3.54 24.65 5.73
N LYS A 560 -4.79 25.06 5.46
CA LYS A 560 -5.68 25.61 6.49
C LYS A 560 -6.17 24.54 7.48
N ALA A 561 -6.75 23.45 6.96
CA ALA A 561 -7.44 22.44 7.77
C ALA A 561 -6.82 21.04 7.72
N GLY A 562 -5.97 20.76 6.72
CA GLY A 562 -5.29 19.48 6.53
C GLY A 562 -5.01 19.21 5.05
N CYS A 563 -3.98 18.40 4.76
CA CYS A 563 -3.68 17.96 3.41
C CYS A 563 -2.95 16.60 3.41
N PRO A 564 -2.87 15.91 2.26
CA PRO A 564 -2.13 14.66 2.12
C PRO A 564 -0.66 14.71 2.53
N ALA A 565 -0.04 15.90 2.57
CA ALA A 565 1.35 16.07 2.96
C ALA A 565 1.55 16.28 4.48
N CYS A 566 0.49 16.38 5.29
CA CYS A 566 0.59 16.56 6.74
C CYS A 566 -0.32 15.59 7.52
N VAL A 567 -1.53 16.02 7.89
CA VAL A 567 -2.48 15.26 8.73
C VAL A 567 -3.45 14.39 7.92
N GLY A 568 -3.26 14.36 6.60
CA GLY A 568 -4.12 13.66 5.66
C GLY A 568 -5.12 14.59 4.96
N PRO A 569 -5.71 14.12 3.86
CA PRO A 569 -6.66 14.89 3.08
C PRO A 569 -7.97 15.14 3.83
N VAL A 570 -8.49 16.35 3.70
CA VAL A 570 -9.80 16.77 4.24
C VAL A 570 -10.82 16.99 3.14
N LEU A 571 -12.10 16.82 3.47
CA LEU A 571 -13.19 17.17 2.57
C LEU A 571 -13.42 18.68 2.53
N ALA A 572 -14.06 19.17 1.46
CA ALA A 572 -14.30 20.59 1.27
C ALA A 572 -15.09 21.24 2.43
N GLY A 573 -16.08 20.55 3.00
CA GLY A 573 -16.85 21.06 4.13
C GLY A 573 -16.03 21.25 5.41
N GLN A 574 -14.93 20.52 5.57
CA GLN A 574 -14.07 20.58 6.76
C GLN A 574 -13.00 21.67 6.69
N GLU A 575 -12.82 22.33 5.54
CA GLU A 575 -11.80 23.38 5.39
C GLU A 575 -12.15 24.67 6.12
N ASP A 576 -13.44 24.92 6.31
CA ASP A 576 -13.99 26.12 6.95
C ASP A 576 -14.55 25.86 8.35
N ASP A 577 -14.47 24.62 8.84
CA ASP A 577 -14.85 24.26 10.20
C ASP A 577 -14.00 25.04 11.23
N ALA A 578 -14.63 25.48 12.31
CA ALA A 578 -13.95 26.20 13.40
C ALA A 578 -12.86 25.33 14.06
N THR A 579 -13.14 24.03 14.19
CA THR A 579 -12.20 23.02 14.71
C THR A 579 -11.74 22.13 13.57
N THR A 580 -10.54 22.38 13.06
CA THR A 580 -10.00 21.64 11.90
C THR A 580 -9.26 20.36 12.29
N PRO A 581 -9.21 19.34 11.43
CA PRO A 581 -8.37 18.15 11.66
C PRO A 581 -6.90 18.48 11.92
N ARG A 582 -6.35 19.51 11.25
CA ARG A 582 -5.00 20.02 11.51
C ARG A 582 -4.82 20.52 12.94
N ALA A 583 -5.78 21.31 13.44
CA ALA A 583 -5.73 21.83 14.81
C ALA A 583 -5.85 20.71 15.85
N LEU A 584 -6.76 19.74 15.62
CA LEU A 584 -6.92 18.58 16.50
C LEU A 584 -5.68 17.68 16.51
N ALA A 585 -5.09 17.41 15.35
CA ALA A 585 -3.86 16.64 15.24
C ALA A 585 -2.68 17.34 15.91
N MET A 586 -2.54 18.66 15.72
CA MET A 586 -1.53 19.45 16.41
C MET A 586 -1.68 19.35 17.93
N LYS A 587 -2.92 19.45 18.43
CA LYS A 587 -3.22 19.31 19.85
C LYS A 587 -2.84 17.92 20.39
N VAL A 588 -3.10 16.84 19.66
CA VAL A 588 -2.66 15.50 20.05
C VAL A 588 -1.13 15.40 20.08
N LEU A 589 -0.44 15.91 19.05
CA LEU A 589 1.03 15.91 18.99
C LEU A 589 1.65 16.73 20.13
N ASP A 590 1.07 17.89 20.47
CA ASP A 590 1.51 18.72 21.59
C ASP A 590 1.34 18.01 22.94
N LEU A 591 0.29 17.20 23.12
CA LEU A 591 0.10 16.42 24.34
C LEU A 591 1.12 15.28 24.47
N PHE A 592 1.65 14.75 23.37
CA PHE A 592 2.71 13.74 23.37
C PHE A 592 4.13 14.34 23.48
N ASP A 593 4.31 15.61 23.11
CA ASP A 593 5.61 16.25 23.09
C ASP A 593 5.96 16.89 24.45
N ALA A 594 6.93 16.29 25.15
CA ALA A 594 7.39 16.80 26.44
C ALA A 594 7.98 18.23 26.38
N GLN A 595 8.47 18.68 25.22
CA GLN A 595 9.02 20.03 25.04
C GLN A 595 7.92 21.09 24.81
N ALA A 596 6.69 20.66 24.50
CA ALA A 596 5.52 21.53 24.35
C ALA A 596 4.96 21.99 25.70
N LEU A 597 5.33 21.31 26.79
CA LEU A 597 4.86 21.59 28.13
C LEU A 597 5.43 22.94 28.62
N PRO A 598 4.60 23.84 29.17
CA PRO A 598 5.11 24.94 29.97
C PRO A 598 5.97 24.34 31.08
N ALA A 599 7.16 24.90 31.32
CA ALA A 599 8.03 24.48 32.41
C ALA A 599 7.35 24.77 33.76
N THR A 600 6.50 23.85 34.22
CA THR A 600 5.88 23.89 35.54
C THR A 600 6.15 22.59 36.28
N ARG A 601 7.14 22.69 37.18
CA ARG A 601 7.42 21.88 38.39
C ARG A 601 6.95 20.41 38.37
N ALA A 602 7.92 19.52 38.18
CA ALA A 602 7.87 18.17 38.72
C ALA A 602 9.21 17.86 39.41
N ASP A 603 9.36 18.38 40.63
CA ASP A 603 10.15 17.71 41.66
C ASP A 603 9.14 16.95 42.54
N HIS A 604 9.46 15.69 42.82
CA HIS A 604 8.78 14.74 43.72
C HIS A 604 7.54 14.01 43.17
N ALA A 605 7.75 12.77 42.70
CA ALA A 605 7.22 11.56 43.36
C ALA A 605 7.50 10.30 42.52
N TYR A 606 8.68 9.70 42.70
CA TYR A 606 8.89 8.26 42.49
C TYR A 606 9.43 7.70 43.80
N ALA A 607 8.53 7.18 44.63
CA ALA A 607 8.88 6.29 45.72
C ALA A 607 7.87 5.15 45.72
N GLU A 608 8.40 3.95 45.46
CA GLU A 608 7.92 2.63 45.87
C GLU A 608 6.52 2.19 45.44
N VAL A 609 6.42 1.07 44.69
CA VAL A 609 5.90 -0.21 45.17
C VAL A 609 6.34 -1.32 44.19
N VAL A 610 7.16 -2.26 44.66
CA VAL A 610 7.33 -3.60 44.09
C VAL A 610 6.79 -4.58 45.13
N PRO A 611 5.81 -5.45 44.81
CA PRO A 611 5.52 -6.60 45.66
C PRO A 611 6.21 -7.88 45.16
N GLN A 612 6.65 -8.67 46.14
CA GLN A 612 7.15 -10.04 45.99
C GLN A 612 6.14 -11.01 45.40
#